data_AF-A0A1Y4VU35-F1
#
_entry.id   AF-A0A1Y4VU35-F1
#
_cell.length_a   1.000
_cell.length_b   1.000
_cell.length_c   1.000
_cell.angle_alpha   90.00
_cell.angle_beta   90.00
_cell.angle_gamma   90.00
#
_symmetry.space_group_name_H-M   'P 1'
#
loop_
_entity.id
_entity.type
_entity.pdbx_description
1 polymer ?
#
loop_
_entity_poly.entity_id
_entity_poly.type
_entity_poly.pdbx_seq_one_letter_code
_entity_poly.pdbx_strand_id
1 'polypeptide(L)'
;MNDFIIKLLDLKEKDLDFIESITKTESSDFIIILKRSIQVCPHCGSLTDRIKDYKIRKLNHKVLIHSHSFIFYKQRRYCCKDCGKSFVEYSPFTGTRHILTASTVINILNDLKPYTSTFSSVAKKYGVSVSTVVDIFDRHVQIKRKTLTHILCFDEFYFNRHAKKKYAFMIMDFSKKYIIDIVESRWSEDLYDYFFHIPLEERNQVKYIIIDMYSNYKFIIHNFFKSAIICVDPFHVVKKVNDSLNQVRKRIMKKYSTDELKNSVDYKLLKSRYYIILKNEDSLNFEKFYYDRVLGYTTTELGLKERILQINPILNEAYKIKEEYINFNNENQETFDIDKKTKEFDSLIKRMKLSNIQEMIECAKTLTNWKQEILNSFHWYDGRRLSNGPIEGKNNYIKKIISNANGLSNFKRARNKFIYSQNQYEKYLINEN
;
A
#
# COMPACT_ATOMS: atom_id res chain seq x y z
N MET A 1 33.12 5.49 28.70
CA MET A 1 32.84 6.08 27.37
C MET A 1 33.64 5.39 26.26
N ASN A 2 34.89 5.02 26.51
CA ASN A 2 35.70 4.25 25.56
C ASN A 2 35.13 2.85 25.27
N ASP A 3 34.71 2.07 26.27
CA ASP A 3 34.11 0.74 26.08
C ASP A 3 32.84 0.75 25.22
N PHE A 4 32.11 1.88 25.29
CA PHE A 4 30.93 2.11 24.46
C PHE A 4 31.34 2.22 22.98
N ILE A 5 32.38 2.97 22.65
CA ILE A 5 32.90 3.10 21.27
C ILE A 5 33.52 1.81 20.75
N ILE A 6 34.18 1.05 21.62
CA ILE A 6 34.78 -0.26 21.26
C ILE A 6 33.68 -1.25 20.84
N LYS A 7 32.62 -1.36 21.64
CA LYS A 7 31.42 -2.14 21.28
C LYS A 7 30.71 -1.59 20.04
N LEU A 8 30.66 -0.26 19.90
CA LEU A 8 29.99 0.42 18.80
C LEU A 8 30.62 0.09 17.43
N LEU A 9 31.94 -0.04 17.39
CA LEU A 9 32.72 -0.29 16.19
C LEU A 9 33.03 -1.78 15.97
N ASP A 10 32.49 -2.66 16.81
CA ASP A 10 32.76 -4.10 16.82
C ASP A 10 34.27 -4.42 16.87
N LEU A 11 35.00 -3.64 17.67
CA LEU A 11 36.43 -3.83 17.92
C LEU A 11 36.65 -4.64 19.20
N LYS A 12 37.76 -5.39 19.28
CA LYS A 12 38.23 -5.96 20.55
C LYS A 12 39.25 -5.00 21.15
N GLU A 13 39.25 -4.82 22.47
CA GLU A 13 40.23 -3.97 23.18
C GLU A 13 41.67 -4.29 22.81
N LYS A 14 41.97 -5.58 22.60
CA LYS A 14 43.30 -6.05 22.20
C LYS A 14 43.77 -5.49 20.85
N ASP A 15 42.86 -5.04 19.98
CA ASP A 15 43.15 -4.54 18.62
C ASP A 15 43.41 -3.01 18.60
N LEU A 16 43.22 -2.33 19.74
CA LEU A 16 43.36 -0.87 19.88
C LEU A 16 44.70 -0.48 20.51
N ASP A 17 45.37 0.50 19.88
CA ASP A 17 46.59 1.14 20.40
C ASP A 17 46.23 2.36 21.23
N PHE A 18 45.27 3.15 20.73
CA PHE A 18 44.89 4.42 21.31
C PHE A 18 43.44 4.76 21.00
N ILE A 19 42.71 5.22 22.01
CA ILE A 19 41.40 5.83 21.88
C ILE A 19 41.31 7.05 22.80
N GLU A 20 40.96 8.20 22.25
CA GLU A 20 40.83 9.46 22.99
C GLU A 20 39.52 10.15 22.64
N SER A 21 38.83 10.65 23.66
CA SER A 21 37.65 11.50 23.49
C SER A 21 38.05 12.97 23.60
N ILE A 22 37.80 13.74 22.55
CA ILE A 22 37.95 15.19 22.51
C ILE A 22 36.58 15.81 22.75
N THR A 23 36.37 16.31 23.96
CA THR A 23 35.12 16.98 24.34
C THR A 23 35.17 18.44 23.92
N LYS A 24 34.24 18.86 23.08
CA LYS A 24 33.86 20.26 22.83
C LYS A 24 32.57 20.55 23.59
N THR A 25 32.26 21.83 23.80
CA THR A 25 31.16 22.34 24.65
C THR A 25 29.81 21.61 24.51
N GLU A 26 29.49 21.03 23.34
CA GLU A 26 28.26 20.25 23.10
C GLU A 26 28.46 18.92 22.32
N SER A 27 29.71 18.44 22.14
CA SER A 27 29.99 17.19 21.39
C SER A 27 31.29 16.51 21.82
N SER A 28 31.35 15.17 21.77
CA SER A 28 32.56 14.39 22.06
C SER A 28 33.06 13.71 20.80
N ASP A 29 34.04 14.30 20.12
CA ASP A 29 34.73 13.65 19.00
C ASP A 29 35.65 12.54 19.55
N PHE A 30 35.84 11.44 18.82
CA PHE A 30 36.74 10.35 19.23
C PHE A 30 37.84 10.16 18.20
N ILE A 31 39.09 10.02 18.63
CA ILE A 31 40.22 9.63 17.78
C ILE A 31 40.62 8.20 18.10
N ILE A 32 40.78 7.38 17.07
CA ILE A 32 41.13 5.96 17.21
C ILE A 32 42.37 5.62 16.39
N ILE A 33 43.26 4.85 17.00
CA ILE A 33 44.44 4.23 16.38
C ILE A 33 44.44 2.73 16.73
N LEU A 34 44.53 1.86 15.72
CA LEU A 34 44.63 0.42 15.90
C LEU A 34 46.06 0.02 16.28
N LYS A 35 46.27 -1.15 16.90
CA LYS A 35 47.64 -1.63 17.19
C LYS A 35 48.45 -1.81 15.93
N ARG A 36 49.71 -1.37 16.00
CA ARG A 36 50.67 -1.56 14.91
C ARG A 36 50.89 -3.05 14.71
N SER A 37 50.82 -3.48 13.46
CA SER A 37 51.12 -4.84 13.04
C SER A 37 51.96 -4.82 11.78
N ILE A 38 52.74 -5.88 11.56
CA ILE A 38 53.49 -6.07 10.32
C ILE A 38 52.48 -6.24 9.18
N GLN A 39 52.68 -5.51 8.08
CA GLN A 39 51.78 -5.54 6.92
C GLN A 39 52.48 -6.18 5.72
N VAL A 40 51.71 -6.93 4.94
CA VAL A 40 52.15 -7.46 3.63
C VAL A 40 52.01 -6.36 2.60
N CYS A 41 53.07 -6.05 1.86
CA CYS A 41 53.03 -5.06 0.80
C CYS A 41 52.14 -5.57 -0.36
N PRO A 42 51.08 -4.84 -0.75
CA PRO A 42 50.19 -5.27 -1.83
C PRO A 42 50.84 -5.20 -3.22
N HIS A 43 52.04 -4.62 -3.34
CA HIS A 43 52.73 -4.47 -4.62
C HIS A 43 53.82 -5.50 -4.87
N CYS A 44 54.48 -6.03 -3.83
CA CYS A 44 55.59 -6.96 -3.97
C CYS A 44 55.57 -8.13 -2.97
N GLY A 45 54.58 -8.19 -2.07
CA GLY A 45 54.44 -9.28 -1.10
C GLY A 45 55.37 -9.20 0.12
N SER A 46 56.37 -8.32 0.11
CA SER A 46 57.29 -8.14 1.22
C SER A 46 56.62 -7.64 2.50
N LEU A 47 57.11 -8.10 3.65
CA LEU A 47 56.67 -7.61 4.96
C LEU A 47 57.28 -6.23 5.25
N THR A 48 56.46 -5.29 5.71
CA THR A 48 56.94 -4.00 6.20
C THR A 48 56.20 -3.58 7.46
N ASP A 49 56.93 -2.96 8.36
CA ASP A 49 56.43 -2.26 9.53
C ASP A 49 56.65 -0.75 9.44
N ARG A 50 57.32 -0.26 8.38
CA ARG A 50 57.75 1.15 8.24
C ARG A 50 56.55 2.05 7.96
N ILE A 51 56.24 2.91 8.92
CA ILE A 51 55.22 3.95 8.79
C ILE A 51 55.79 5.12 8.01
N LYS A 52 55.05 5.60 7.02
CA LYS A 52 55.35 6.81 6.25
C LYS A 52 54.68 8.02 6.88
N ASP A 53 53.36 7.96 7.02
CA ASP A 53 52.50 9.02 7.49
C ASP A 53 51.16 8.45 7.97
N TYR A 54 50.27 9.33 8.42
CA TYR A 54 48.91 8.97 8.85
C TYR A 54 47.88 9.69 7.99
N LYS A 55 46.78 9.01 7.68
CA LYS A 55 45.61 9.57 7.01
C LYS A 55 44.42 9.55 7.96
N ILE A 56 43.85 10.71 8.25
CA ILE A 56 42.64 10.81 9.08
C ILE A 56 41.42 10.46 8.23
N ARG A 57 40.63 9.49 8.69
CA ARG A 57 39.34 9.11 8.10
C ARG A 57 38.22 9.36 9.10
N LYS A 58 37.24 10.17 8.69
CA LYS A 58 35.99 10.36 9.43
C LYS A 58 35.09 9.13 9.24
N LEU A 59 34.73 8.47 10.33
CA LEU A 59 33.76 7.38 10.39
C LEU A 59 32.40 7.98 10.82
N ASN A 60 31.35 7.69 10.04
CA ASN A 60 30.00 8.15 10.36
C ASN A 60 29.26 7.04 11.12
N HIS A 61 29.08 7.20 12.45
CA HIS A 61 28.39 6.22 13.29
C HIS A 61 27.12 6.79 13.93
N LYS A 62 26.01 6.05 13.86
CA LYS A 62 24.67 6.55 14.22
C LYS A 62 24.44 6.92 15.68
N VAL A 63 25.02 6.20 16.64
CA VAL A 63 24.77 6.54 18.06
C VAL A 63 25.30 7.93 18.43
N LEU A 64 26.24 8.45 17.64
CA LEU A 64 26.83 9.76 17.83
C LEU A 64 26.14 10.89 17.03
N ILE A 65 25.13 10.56 16.20
CA ILE A 65 24.38 11.56 15.41
C ILE A 65 23.57 12.48 16.32
N HIS A 66 22.97 11.94 17.39
CA HIS A 66 22.19 12.73 18.36
C HIS A 66 23.08 13.64 19.23
N SER A 67 24.38 13.36 19.32
CA SER A 67 25.35 14.12 20.11
C SER A 67 26.33 14.94 19.25
N HIS A 68 26.06 15.12 17.95
CA HIS A 68 26.94 15.82 16.99
C HIS A 68 28.41 15.39 17.05
N SER A 69 28.65 14.13 17.40
CA SER A 69 29.96 13.60 17.74
C SER A 69 30.51 12.77 16.57
N PHE A 70 31.81 12.86 16.28
CA PHE A 70 32.42 12.13 15.16
C PHE A 70 33.55 11.21 15.60
N ILE A 71 33.73 10.10 14.90
CA ILE A 71 34.87 9.20 15.12
C ILE A 71 35.88 9.43 14.00
N PHE A 72 37.12 9.74 14.35
CA PHE A 72 38.24 9.94 13.45
C PHE A 72 39.22 8.77 13.61
N TYR A 73 39.28 7.92 12.59
CA TYR A 73 40.27 6.86 12.52
C TYR A 73 41.56 7.40 11.88
N LYS A 74 42.65 7.42 12.65
CA LYS A 74 43.98 7.85 12.19
C LYS A 74 44.70 6.65 11.59
N GLN A 75 44.35 6.34 10.34
CA GLN A 75 44.84 5.18 9.59
C GLN A 75 46.32 5.35 9.21
N ARG A 76 47.16 4.33 9.46
CA ARG A 76 48.58 4.37 9.05
C ARG A 76 48.72 4.21 7.53
N ARG A 77 49.72 4.87 6.96
CA ARG A 77 50.23 4.59 5.62
C ARG A 77 51.63 4.02 5.75
N TYR A 78 51.84 2.82 5.20
CA TYR A 78 53.12 2.13 5.22
C TYR A 78 53.91 2.46 3.96
N CYS A 79 55.24 2.38 4.07
CA CYS A 79 56.16 2.39 2.94
C CYS A 79 56.92 1.06 2.92
N CYS A 80 56.88 0.34 1.80
CA CYS A 80 57.64 -0.90 1.65
C CYS A 80 59.15 -0.60 1.64
N LYS A 81 59.94 -1.33 2.43
CA LYS A 81 61.41 -1.17 2.46
C LYS A 81 62.05 -1.70 1.17
N ASP A 82 61.44 -2.68 0.52
CA ASP A 82 62.02 -3.34 -0.67
C ASP A 82 61.64 -2.64 -1.98
N CYS A 83 60.37 -2.30 -2.19
CA CYS A 83 59.92 -1.67 -3.44
C CYS A 83 59.67 -0.16 -3.34
N GLY A 84 59.80 0.45 -2.15
CA GLY A 84 59.58 1.89 -1.91
C GLY A 84 58.13 2.38 -2.07
N LYS A 85 57.19 1.53 -2.50
CA LYS A 85 55.78 1.90 -2.72
C LYS A 85 55.04 2.05 -1.39
N SER A 86 54.09 2.99 -1.36
CA SER A 86 53.29 3.30 -0.18
C SER A 86 51.87 2.75 -0.29
N PHE A 87 51.32 2.24 0.81
CA PHE A 87 49.95 1.70 0.86
C PHE A 87 49.30 1.99 2.22
N VAL A 88 47.98 1.89 2.29
CA VAL A 88 47.22 2.14 3.54
C VAL A 88 47.12 0.86 4.38
N GLU A 89 47.17 1.02 5.70
CA GLU A 89 46.89 -0.05 6.67
C GLU A 89 45.57 -0.74 6.35
N TYR A 90 45.51 -2.07 6.48
CA TYR A 90 44.24 -2.76 6.40
C TYR A 90 43.30 -2.29 7.52
N SER A 91 42.09 -1.89 7.15
CA SER A 91 41.10 -1.35 8.07
C SER A 91 40.02 -2.40 8.35
N PRO A 92 39.82 -2.84 9.60
CA PRO A 92 38.72 -3.72 9.97
C PRO A 92 37.36 -3.02 9.79
N PHE A 93 37.35 -1.69 9.70
CA PHE A 93 36.21 -0.91 9.24
C PHE A 93 36.08 -1.09 7.72
N THR A 94 35.26 -2.04 7.28
CA THR A 94 35.17 -2.53 5.89
C THR A 94 34.80 -1.45 4.85
N GLY A 95 35.71 -1.07 3.94
CA GLY A 95 35.39 -0.36 2.67
C GLY A 95 36.02 1.04 2.42
N THR A 96 36.53 1.28 1.22
CA THR A 96 37.08 2.59 0.82
C THR A 96 35.96 3.56 0.44
N ARG A 97 35.98 4.77 1.04
CA ARG A 97 35.11 5.95 0.81
C ARG A 97 33.65 5.78 1.29
N HIS A 98 33.33 6.41 2.43
CA HIS A 98 31.97 6.53 3.03
C HIS A 98 31.28 5.20 3.38
N ILE A 99 31.80 4.48 4.39
CA ILE A 99 31.15 3.25 4.88
C ILE A 99 30.10 3.62 5.92
N LEU A 100 28.88 3.14 5.73
CA LEU A 100 27.88 3.03 6.77
C LEU A 100 28.07 1.68 7.46
N THR A 101 28.17 1.66 8.79
CA THR A 101 28.28 0.39 9.54
C THR A 101 27.08 -0.52 9.31
N ALA A 102 27.21 -1.83 9.55
CA ALA A 102 26.10 -2.78 9.43
C ALA A 102 24.89 -2.36 10.29
N SER A 103 25.13 -1.89 11.51
CA SER A 103 24.12 -1.30 12.39
C SER A 103 23.44 -0.06 11.78
N THR A 104 24.18 0.76 11.06
CA THR A 104 23.68 1.92 10.34
C THR A 104 22.77 1.52 9.18
N VAL A 105 23.13 0.48 8.43
CA VAL A 105 22.30 -0.10 7.36
C VAL A 105 21.00 -0.67 7.93
N ILE A 106 21.07 -1.49 8.99
CA ILE A 106 19.92 -2.05 9.72
C ILE A 106 18.94 -0.94 10.14
N ASN A 107 19.46 0.11 10.77
CA ASN A 107 18.64 1.22 11.23
C ASN A 107 18.02 2.01 10.08
N ILE A 108 18.70 2.13 8.92
CA ILE A 108 18.11 2.74 7.71
C ILE A 108 16.93 1.88 7.24
N LEU A 109 17.11 0.56 7.15
CA LEU A 109 16.07 -0.35 6.67
C LEU A 109 14.87 -0.39 7.60
N ASN A 110 15.09 -0.41 8.92
CA ASN A 110 14.00 -0.34 9.91
C ASN A 110 13.22 0.96 9.79
N ASP A 111 13.89 2.11 9.64
CA ASP A 111 13.23 3.41 9.46
C ASP A 111 12.52 3.55 8.11
N LEU A 112 12.90 2.77 7.10
CA LEU A 112 12.19 2.71 5.83
C LEU A 112 10.94 1.83 5.89
N LYS A 113 10.66 1.10 6.98
CA LYS A 113 9.50 0.21 7.06
C LYS A 113 8.16 0.95 7.25
N PRO A 114 8.04 1.97 8.11
CA PRO A 114 6.80 2.74 8.22
C PRO A 114 6.35 3.37 6.88
N TYR A 115 5.04 3.41 6.65
CA TYR A 115 4.46 3.97 5.43
C TYR A 115 4.63 5.49 5.30
N THR A 116 4.89 6.16 6.43
CA THR A 116 5.16 7.60 6.52
C THR A 116 6.59 7.97 6.10
N SER A 117 7.51 7.01 6.12
CA SER A 117 8.92 7.26 5.84
C SER A 117 9.24 7.30 4.35
N THR A 118 9.90 8.37 3.91
CA THR A 118 10.43 8.55 2.55
C THR A 118 11.93 8.30 2.50
N PHE A 119 12.47 7.99 1.32
CA PHE A 119 13.92 7.85 1.15
C PHE A 119 14.64 9.15 1.53
N SER A 120 14.08 10.31 1.18
CA SER A 120 14.64 11.63 1.50
C SER A 120 14.58 11.94 2.99
N SER A 121 13.50 11.58 3.70
CA SER A 121 13.40 11.82 5.14
C SER A 121 14.40 10.97 5.92
N VAL A 122 14.57 9.70 5.52
CA VAL A 122 15.55 8.79 6.11
C VAL A 122 16.99 9.23 5.77
N ALA A 123 17.23 9.68 4.53
CA ALA A 123 18.53 10.22 4.13
C ALA A 123 18.92 11.44 4.98
N LYS A 124 17.99 12.38 5.18
CA LYS A 124 18.16 13.54 6.06
C LYS A 124 18.44 13.12 7.51
N LYS A 125 17.67 12.17 8.04
CA LYS A 125 17.85 11.64 9.41
C LYS A 125 19.26 11.09 9.64
N TYR A 126 19.87 10.54 8.61
CA TYR A 126 21.18 9.87 8.69
C TYR A 126 22.35 10.64 8.08
N GLY A 127 22.12 11.86 7.58
CA GLY A 127 23.18 12.68 7.00
C GLY A 127 23.85 12.05 5.76
N VAL A 128 23.09 11.26 4.98
CA VAL A 128 23.57 10.57 3.78
C VAL A 128 22.82 11.05 2.55
N SER A 129 23.34 10.77 1.36
CA SER A 129 22.63 11.07 0.11
C SER A 129 21.39 10.19 -0.03
N VAL A 130 20.35 10.69 -0.71
CA VAL A 130 19.16 9.90 -1.04
C VAL A 130 19.53 8.66 -1.85
N SER A 131 20.47 8.79 -2.79
CA SER A 131 21.00 7.69 -3.60
C SER A 131 21.58 6.59 -2.73
N THR A 132 22.34 6.93 -1.69
CA THR A 132 22.89 5.93 -0.75
C THR A 132 21.79 5.13 -0.04
N VAL A 133 20.73 5.79 0.41
CA VAL A 133 19.59 5.10 1.05
C VAL A 133 18.85 4.22 0.06
N VAL A 134 18.66 4.71 -1.16
CA VAL A 134 18.04 3.96 -2.26
C VAL A 134 18.88 2.71 -2.60
N ASP A 135 20.19 2.84 -2.73
CA ASP A 135 21.09 1.72 -3.02
C ASP A 135 21.07 0.66 -1.92
N ILE A 136 21.03 1.10 -0.65
CA ILE A 136 20.84 0.21 0.50
C ILE A 136 19.52 -0.54 0.39
N PHE A 137 18.43 0.18 0.14
CA PHE A 137 17.12 -0.43 0.03
C PHE A 137 17.05 -1.44 -1.13
N ASP A 138 17.52 -1.04 -2.31
CA ASP A 138 17.52 -1.89 -3.49
C ASP A 138 18.44 -3.11 -3.32
N ARG A 139 19.53 -3.02 -2.54
CA ARG A 139 20.40 -4.18 -2.26
C ARG A 139 19.76 -5.16 -1.27
N HIS A 140 19.18 -4.66 -0.20
CA HIS A 140 18.78 -5.49 0.96
C HIS A 140 17.30 -5.89 0.96
N VAL A 141 16.42 -5.12 0.29
CA VAL A 141 14.98 -5.37 0.24
C VAL A 141 14.61 -5.96 -1.13
N GLN A 142 14.92 -7.25 -1.30
CA GLN A 142 14.54 -8.04 -2.48
C GLN A 142 13.43 -9.03 -2.13
N ILE A 143 12.17 -8.62 -2.33
CA ILE A 143 11.01 -9.40 -1.91
C ILE A 143 10.51 -10.29 -3.05
N LYS A 144 10.55 -11.61 -2.82
CA LYS A 144 9.96 -12.62 -3.72
C LYS A 144 8.44 -12.67 -3.55
N ARG A 145 7.75 -13.09 -4.62
CA ARG A 145 6.32 -13.44 -4.58
C ARG A 145 6.08 -14.47 -3.47
N LYS A 146 5.02 -14.30 -2.69
CA LYS A 146 4.59 -15.31 -1.71
C LYS A 146 3.71 -16.35 -2.37
N THR A 147 3.62 -17.55 -1.78
CA THR A 147 2.73 -18.59 -2.28
C THR A 147 1.27 -18.13 -2.19
N LEU A 148 0.47 -18.48 -3.18
CA LEU A 148 -0.97 -18.29 -3.18
C LEU A 148 -1.59 -19.08 -2.04
N THR A 149 -2.71 -18.58 -1.54
CA THR A 149 -3.45 -19.18 -0.44
C THR A 149 -4.89 -19.45 -0.85
N HIS A 150 -5.68 -20.03 0.05
CA HIS A 150 -7.03 -20.48 -0.28
C HIS A 150 -8.02 -19.35 -0.62
N ILE A 151 -7.79 -18.14 -0.12
CA ILE A 151 -8.71 -17.01 -0.30
C ILE A 151 -7.90 -15.78 -0.70
N LEU A 152 -8.13 -15.30 -1.92
CA LEU A 152 -7.41 -14.20 -2.52
C LEU A 152 -8.32 -13.00 -2.75
N CYS A 153 -7.76 -11.80 -2.60
CA CYS A 153 -8.37 -10.55 -3.05
C CYS A 153 -7.57 -10.00 -4.23
N PHE A 154 -8.25 -9.63 -5.31
CA PHE A 154 -7.66 -8.92 -6.43
C PHE A 154 -8.21 -7.50 -6.48
N ASP A 155 -7.32 -6.53 -6.65
CA ASP A 155 -7.67 -5.11 -6.81
C ASP A 155 -6.56 -4.40 -7.59
N GLU A 156 -6.79 -3.15 -7.96
CA GLU A 156 -5.80 -2.30 -8.60
C GLU A 156 -5.63 -0.95 -7.88
N PHE A 157 -4.48 -0.33 -8.09
CA PHE A 157 -4.28 1.06 -7.70
C PHE A 157 -3.57 1.85 -8.79
N TYR A 158 -3.87 3.14 -8.81
CA TYR A 158 -3.19 4.07 -9.69
C TYR A 158 -1.74 4.26 -9.24
N PHE A 159 -0.79 3.94 -10.10
CA PHE A 159 0.64 4.02 -9.80
C PHE A 159 1.25 5.34 -10.26
N ASN A 160 1.23 5.62 -11.56
CA ASN A 160 1.92 6.79 -12.12
C ASN A 160 1.24 7.30 -13.41
N ARG A 161 1.07 8.63 -13.50
CA ARG A 161 0.50 9.32 -14.66
C ARG A 161 1.33 9.20 -15.93
N HIS A 162 2.65 9.19 -15.75
CA HIS A 162 3.64 9.21 -16.82
C HIS A 162 4.09 7.80 -17.26
N ALA A 163 3.68 6.76 -16.53
CA ALA A 163 3.90 5.39 -16.95
C ALA A 163 2.94 5.01 -18.08
N LYS A 164 3.41 4.17 -19.01
CA LYS A 164 2.56 3.55 -20.05
C LYS A 164 1.39 2.78 -19.40
N LYS A 165 1.70 2.08 -18.30
CA LYS A 165 0.74 1.31 -17.48
C LYS A 165 0.41 2.11 -16.21
N LYS A 166 -0.76 2.75 -16.20
CA LYS A 166 -1.17 3.68 -15.12
C LYS A 166 -1.63 2.99 -13.85
N TYR A 167 -2.07 1.74 -13.96
CA TYR A 167 -2.66 0.97 -12.86
C TYR A 167 -1.87 -0.32 -12.65
N ALA A 168 -1.44 -0.53 -11.42
CA ALA A 168 -0.80 -1.76 -10.98
C ALA A 168 -1.85 -2.69 -10.37
N PHE A 169 -1.71 -3.99 -10.63
CA PHE A 169 -2.52 -5.05 -10.05
C PHE A 169 -1.95 -5.48 -8.71
N MET A 170 -2.80 -5.76 -7.73
CA MET A 170 -2.42 -6.25 -6.42
C MET A 170 -3.19 -7.51 -6.08
N ILE A 171 -2.46 -8.50 -5.58
CA ILE A 171 -2.98 -9.76 -5.08
C ILE A 171 -2.64 -9.89 -3.59
N MET A 172 -3.66 -10.17 -2.79
CA MET A 172 -3.55 -10.22 -1.33
C MET A 172 -4.23 -11.47 -0.76
N ASP A 173 -3.68 -11.98 0.34
CA ASP A 173 -4.32 -13.01 1.15
C ASP A 173 -5.45 -12.39 2.01
N PHE A 174 -6.67 -12.89 1.90
CA PHE A 174 -7.82 -12.38 2.65
C PHE A 174 -7.71 -12.63 4.16
N SER A 175 -7.33 -13.84 4.56
CA SER A 175 -7.32 -14.29 5.96
C SER A 175 -6.17 -13.67 6.76
N LYS A 176 -4.95 -13.75 6.22
CA LYS A 176 -3.70 -13.27 6.81
C LYS A 176 -3.40 -11.80 6.48
N LYS A 177 -4.14 -11.19 5.54
CA LYS A 177 -4.12 -9.74 5.22
C LYS A 177 -2.75 -9.19 4.83
N TYR A 178 -1.93 -10.01 4.17
CA TYR A 178 -0.65 -9.58 3.61
C TYR A 178 -0.69 -9.60 2.09
N ILE A 179 0.09 -8.70 1.48
CA ILE A 179 0.24 -8.61 0.03
C ILE A 179 1.09 -9.80 -0.43
N ILE A 180 0.52 -10.60 -1.33
CA ILE A 180 1.22 -11.73 -1.96
C ILE A 180 2.16 -11.19 -3.05
N ASP A 181 1.64 -10.31 -3.89
CA ASP A 181 2.40 -9.63 -4.94
C ASP A 181 1.70 -8.36 -5.46
N ILE A 182 2.46 -7.56 -6.20
CA ILE A 182 2.00 -6.42 -6.99
C ILE A 182 2.64 -6.50 -8.38
N VAL A 183 1.82 -6.47 -9.43
CA VAL A 183 2.23 -6.53 -10.84
C VAL A 183 2.05 -5.14 -11.46
N GLU A 184 2.98 -4.73 -12.33
CA GLU A 184 3.03 -3.36 -12.89
C GLU A 184 1.80 -2.99 -13.72
N SER A 185 1.06 -4.00 -14.17
CA SER A 185 -0.08 -3.87 -15.05
C SER A 185 -1.28 -4.63 -14.54
N ARG A 186 -2.46 -4.09 -14.83
CA ARG A 186 -3.74 -4.80 -14.75
C ARG A 186 -4.22 -5.36 -16.10
N TRP A 187 -3.46 -5.16 -17.18
CA TRP A 187 -3.87 -5.62 -18.50
C TRP A 187 -3.81 -7.13 -18.60
N SER A 188 -4.74 -7.71 -19.35
CA SER A 188 -4.90 -9.15 -19.42
C SER A 188 -3.63 -9.85 -19.87
N GLU A 189 -2.96 -9.36 -20.92
CA GLU A 189 -1.72 -9.96 -21.45
C GLU A 189 -0.63 -10.13 -20.37
N ASP A 190 -0.41 -9.09 -19.57
CA ASP A 190 0.59 -9.11 -18.50
C ASP A 190 0.20 -10.04 -17.35
N LEU A 191 -1.09 -10.07 -17.01
CA LEU A 191 -1.59 -10.97 -15.96
C LEU A 191 -1.59 -12.43 -16.43
N TYR A 192 -1.82 -12.68 -17.72
CA TYR A 192 -1.69 -14.01 -18.32
C TYR A 192 -0.26 -14.54 -18.15
N ASP A 193 0.73 -13.74 -18.54
CA ASP A 193 2.14 -14.10 -18.36
C ASP A 193 2.48 -14.34 -16.88
N TYR A 194 2.04 -13.44 -15.99
CA TYR A 194 2.25 -13.57 -14.55
C TYR A 194 1.66 -14.87 -13.97
N PHE A 195 0.39 -15.17 -14.25
CA PHE A 195 -0.28 -16.36 -13.71
C PHE A 195 0.18 -17.66 -14.39
N PHE A 196 0.65 -17.61 -15.64
CA PHE A 196 1.23 -18.76 -16.34
C PHE A 196 2.49 -19.28 -15.63
N HIS A 197 3.32 -18.37 -15.10
CA HIS A 197 4.52 -18.72 -14.34
C HIS A 197 4.24 -19.25 -12.92
N ILE A 198 2.98 -19.27 -12.46
CA ILE A 198 2.61 -19.86 -11.17
C ILE A 198 2.26 -21.35 -11.37
N PRO A 199 2.87 -22.27 -10.59
CA PRO A 199 2.60 -23.70 -10.68
C PRO A 199 1.11 -24.02 -10.62
N LEU A 200 0.68 -24.99 -11.43
CA LEU A 200 -0.73 -25.40 -11.51
C LEU A 200 -1.25 -25.92 -10.15
N GLU A 201 -0.43 -26.67 -9.42
CA GLU A 201 -0.78 -27.18 -8.08
C GLU A 201 -1.09 -26.03 -7.11
N GLU A 202 -0.29 -24.97 -7.14
CA GLU A 202 -0.49 -23.79 -6.31
C GLU A 202 -1.78 -23.05 -6.70
N ARG A 203 -2.07 -22.93 -8.01
CA ARG A 203 -3.32 -22.32 -8.50
C ARG A 203 -4.56 -23.14 -8.12
N ASN A 204 -4.47 -24.46 -8.13
CA ASN A 204 -5.59 -25.36 -7.80
C ASN A 204 -5.93 -25.40 -6.31
N GLN A 205 -5.04 -24.92 -5.44
CA GLN A 205 -5.30 -24.79 -3.99
C GLN A 205 -6.18 -23.58 -3.65
N VAL A 206 -6.33 -22.62 -4.56
CA VAL A 206 -7.17 -21.44 -4.36
C VAL A 206 -8.64 -21.84 -4.41
N LYS A 207 -9.38 -21.53 -3.34
CA LYS A 207 -10.81 -21.85 -3.19
C LYS A 207 -11.71 -20.68 -3.53
N TYR A 208 -11.31 -19.45 -3.17
CA TYR A 208 -12.10 -18.25 -3.38
C TYR A 208 -11.23 -17.11 -3.90
N ILE A 209 -11.75 -16.34 -4.86
CA ILE A 209 -11.12 -15.11 -5.34
C ILE A 209 -12.17 -13.99 -5.35
N ILE A 210 -11.87 -12.92 -4.61
CA ILE A 210 -12.73 -11.76 -4.45
C ILE A 210 -12.26 -10.66 -5.41
N ILE A 211 -13.18 -10.14 -6.22
CA ILE A 211 -12.89 -9.14 -7.26
C ILE A 211 -13.97 -8.05 -7.34
N ASP A 212 -13.65 -6.90 -7.91
CA ASP A 212 -14.67 -5.99 -8.46
C ASP A 212 -15.34 -6.63 -9.70
N MET A 213 -16.47 -6.08 -10.15
CA MET A 213 -17.18 -6.41 -11.40
C MET A 213 -16.39 -6.03 -12.66
N TYR A 214 -15.12 -6.44 -12.75
CA TYR A 214 -14.26 -6.27 -13.91
C TYR A 214 -14.14 -7.59 -14.69
N SER A 215 -14.77 -7.63 -15.87
CA SER A 215 -14.88 -8.84 -16.69
C SER A 215 -13.53 -9.47 -17.06
N ASN A 216 -12.47 -8.68 -17.18
CA ASN A 216 -11.14 -9.20 -17.50
C ASN A 216 -10.58 -10.06 -16.37
N TYR A 217 -10.78 -9.68 -15.11
CA TYR A 217 -10.39 -10.53 -13.98
C TYR A 217 -11.21 -11.81 -13.94
N LYS A 218 -12.53 -11.72 -14.14
CA LYS A 218 -13.39 -12.92 -14.27
C LYS A 218 -12.86 -13.89 -15.34
N PHE A 219 -12.50 -13.37 -16.51
CA PHE A 219 -11.92 -14.17 -17.59
C PHE A 219 -10.57 -14.80 -17.23
N ILE A 220 -9.64 -14.04 -16.64
CA ILE A 220 -8.34 -14.56 -16.18
C ILE A 220 -8.55 -15.67 -15.14
N ILE A 221 -9.44 -15.44 -14.17
CA ILE A 221 -9.70 -16.39 -13.10
C ILE A 221 -10.26 -17.71 -13.64
N HIS A 222 -11.24 -17.65 -14.54
CA HIS A 222 -11.77 -18.83 -15.19
C HIS A 222 -10.71 -19.62 -15.97
N ASN A 223 -9.67 -18.97 -16.49
CA ASN A 223 -8.62 -19.64 -17.24
C ASN A 223 -7.53 -20.26 -16.34
N PHE A 224 -7.11 -19.56 -15.28
CA PHE A 224 -5.97 -19.99 -14.46
C PHE A 224 -6.34 -20.71 -13.16
N PHE A 225 -7.53 -20.47 -12.60
CA PHE A 225 -7.95 -20.94 -11.28
C PHE A 225 -9.24 -21.77 -11.38
N LYS A 226 -9.14 -22.96 -11.95
CA LYS A 226 -10.30 -23.80 -12.28
C LYS A 226 -11.11 -24.24 -11.06
N SER A 227 -10.47 -24.35 -9.89
CA SER A 227 -11.09 -24.75 -8.63
C SER A 227 -11.67 -23.58 -7.83
N ALA A 228 -11.40 -22.33 -8.23
CA ALA A 228 -11.75 -21.17 -7.42
C ALA A 228 -13.17 -20.67 -7.72
N ILE A 229 -13.91 -20.39 -6.65
CA ILE A 229 -15.19 -19.68 -6.68
C ILE A 229 -14.91 -18.17 -6.75
N ILE A 230 -15.49 -17.51 -7.74
CA ILE A 230 -15.38 -16.07 -7.91
C ILE A 230 -16.46 -15.38 -7.07
N CYS A 231 -16.05 -14.45 -6.22
CA CYS A 231 -16.92 -13.63 -5.38
C CYS A 231 -16.79 -12.17 -5.81
N VAL A 232 -17.92 -11.51 -6.09
CA VAL A 232 -17.91 -10.06 -6.32
C VAL A 232 -17.87 -9.33 -4.97
N ASP A 233 -17.07 -8.27 -4.88
CA ASP A 233 -17.06 -7.43 -3.70
C ASP A 233 -18.42 -6.69 -3.52
N PRO A 234 -19.14 -6.90 -2.40
CA PRO A 234 -20.48 -6.34 -2.20
C PRO A 234 -20.53 -4.81 -2.28
N PHE A 235 -19.45 -4.12 -1.89
CA PHE A 235 -19.38 -2.66 -1.94
C PHE A 235 -19.55 -2.11 -3.36
N HIS A 236 -18.92 -2.75 -4.35
CA HIS A 236 -19.02 -2.32 -5.75
C HIS A 236 -20.42 -2.53 -6.34
N VAL A 237 -21.15 -3.54 -5.86
CA VAL A 237 -22.55 -3.76 -6.28
C VAL A 237 -23.48 -2.71 -5.67
N VAL A 238 -23.34 -2.45 -4.36
CA VAL A 238 -24.06 -1.35 -3.68
C VAL A 238 -23.78 -0.01 -4.36
N LYS A 239 -22.52 0.26 -4.70
CA LYS A 239 -22.11 1.45 -5.44
C LYS A 239 -22.80 1.53 -6.80
N LYS A 240 -22.85 0.44 -7.57
CA LYS A 240 -23.52 0.38 -8.87
C LYS A 240 -25.00 0.71 -8.78
N VAL A 241 -25.70 0.18 -7.77
CA VAL A 241 -27.13 0.47 -7.54
C VAL A 241 -27.34 1.93 -7.15
N ASN A 242 -26.51 2.47 -6.25
CA ASN A 242 -26.51 3.89 -5.88
C ASN A 242 -26.22 4.81 -7.07
N ASP A 243 -25.26 4.44 -7.92
CA ASP A 243 -24.94 5.18 -9.13
C ASP A 243 -26.14 5.21 -10.08
N SER A 244 -26.87 4.10 -10.24
CA SER A 244 -28.11 4.05 -11.03
C SER A 244 -29.17 5.01 -10.49
N LEU A 245 -29.43 5.02 -9.18
CA LEU A 245 -30.34 6.01 -8.55
C LEU A 245 -29.86 7.45 -8.80
N ASN A 246 -28.56 7.70 -8.64
CA ASN A 246 -27.98 9.02 -8.87
C ASN A 246 -28.11 9.46 -10.35
N GLN A 247 -28.04 8.54 -11.31
CA GLN A 247 -28.29 8.85 -12.73
C GLN A 247 -29.76 9.18 -12.99
N VAL A 248 -30.71 8.45 -12.39
CA VAL A 248 -32.15 8.81 -12.45
C VAL A 248 -32.36 10.23 -11.95
N ARG A 249 -31.79 10.55 -10.79
CA ARG A 249 -31.82 11.89 -10.21
C ARG A 249 -31.21 12.93 -11.16
N LYS A 250 -30.03 12.69 -11.74
CA LYS A 250 -29.41 13.62 -12.70
C LYS A 250 -30.29 13.85 -13.92
N ARG A 251 -30.92 12.82 -14.46
CA ARG A 251 -31.87 12.91 -15.59
C ARG A 251 -33.06 13.79 -15.24
N ILE A 252 -33.66 13.60 -14.06
CA ILE A 252 -34.78 14.41 -13.57
C ILE A 252 -34.34 15.85 -13.33
N MET A 253 -33.23 16.07 -12.63
CA MET A 253 -32.66 17.39 -12.37
C MET A 253 -32.37 18.15 -13.67
N LYS A 254 -31.95 17.46 -14.74
CA LYS A 254 -31.70 18.08 -16.05
C LYS A 254 -32.98 18.70 -16.65
N LYS A 255 -34.17 18.22 -16.31
CA LYS A 255 -35.44 18.84 -16.75
C LYS A 255 -35.69 20.23 -16.15
N TYR A 256 -35.02 20.55 -15.04
CA TYR A 256 -35.07 21.86 -14.39
C TYR A 256 -33.94 22.80 -14.85
N SER A 257 -33.29 22.52 -15.99
CA SER A 257 -32.12 23.29 -16.46
C SER A 257 -32.46 24.59 -17.20
N THR A 258 -33.73 24.97 -17.31
CA THR A 258 -34.13 26.29 -17.80
C THR A 258 -33.80 27.35 -16.75
N ASP A 259 -33.49 28.58 -17.16
CA ASP A 259 -33.06 29.63 -16.23
C ASP A 259 -34.14 29.98 -15.18
N GLU A 260 -35.42 29.83 -15.54
CA GLU A 260 -36.55 29.97 -14.62
C GLU A 260 -36.60 28.87 -13.55
N LEU A 261 -36.36 27.61 -13.92
CA LEU A 261 -36.47 26.45 -13.01
C LEU A 261 -35.21 26.19 -12.18
N LYS A 262 -34.04 26.72 -12.59
CA LYS A 262 -32.78 26.60 -11.83
C LYS A 262 -32.86 27.21 -10.43
N ASN A 263 -33.75 28.17 -10.21
CA ASN A 263 -33.93 28.80 -8.90
C ASN A 263 -34.95 28.10 -8.01
N SER A 264 -35.67 27.10 -8.53
CA SER A 264 -36.65 26.33 -7.78
C SER A 264 -36.02 25.59 -6.59
N VAL A 265 -36.83 25.41 -5.54
CA VAL A 265 -36.48 24.60 -4.37
C VAL A 265 -36.12 23.18 -4.82
N ASP A 266 -36.92 22.58 -5.71
CA ASP A 266 -36.72 21.22 -6.22
C ASP A 266 -35.36 21.03 -6.91
N TYR A 267 -34.97 21.96 -7.81
CA TYR A 267 -33.65 21.90 -8.44
C TYR A 267 -32.52 21.97 -7.40
N LYS A 268 -32.63 22.90 -6.45
CA LYS A 268 -31.61 23.09 -5.39
C LYS A 268 -31.50 21.86 -4.50
N LEU A 269 -32.62 21.21 -4.17
CA LEU A 269 -32.66 19.94 -3.43
C LEU A 269 -31.96 18.83 -4.21
N LEU A 270 -32.36 18.63 -5.47
CA LEU A 270 -31.76 17.61 -6.35
C LEU A 270 -30.27 17.85 -6.60
N LYS A 271 -29.80 19.10 -6.59
CA LYS A 271 -28.39 19.46 -6.83
C LYS A 271 -27.50 19.36 -5.59
N SER A 272 -28.00 19.80 -4.43
CA SER A 272 -27.17 20.05 -3.24
C SER A 272 -27.51 19.19 -2.03
N ARG A 273 -28.64 18.49 -2.04
CA ARG A 273 -29.10 17.61 -0.94
C ARG A 273 -29.26 16.15 -1.34
N TYR A 274 -28.90 15.80 -2.57
CA TYR A 274 -29.04 14.44 -3.10
C TYR A 274 -28.31 13.35 -2.32
N TYR A 275 -27.26 13.69 -1.57
CA TYR A 275 -26.51 12.71 -0.80
C TYR A 275 -27.40 12.00 0.24
N ILE A 276 -28.48 12.63 0.69
CA ILE A 276 -29.45 12.06 1.64
C ILE A 276 -30.11 10.80 1.07
N ILE A 277 -30.54 10.81 -0.19
CA ILE A 277 -31.17 9.64 -0.83
C ILE A 277 -30.16 8.55 -1.23
N LEU A 278 -28.85 8.81 -1.12
CA LEU A 278 -27.79 7.84 -1.38
C LEU A 278 -27.26 7.18 -0.09
N LYS A 279 -27.52 7.77 1.08
CA LYS A 279 -27.22 7.14 2.38
C LYS A 279 -28.04 5.86 2.56
N ASN A 280 -27.55 4.94 3.38
CA ASN A 280 -28.38 3.81 3.82
C ASN A 280 -29.47 4.33 4.75
N GLU A 281 -30.68 3.80 4.64
CA GLU A 281 -31.83 4.27 5.42
C GLU A 281 -31.55 4.22 6.93
N ASP A 282 -30.95 3.14 7.42
CA ASP A 282 -30.57 2.96 8.83
C ASP A 282 -29.52 3.97 9.34
N SER A 283 -28.85 4.68 8.43
CA SER A 283 -27.84 5.69 8.77
C SER A 283 -28.37 7.13 8.79
N LEU A 284 -29.66 7.32 8.49
CA LEU A 284 -30.29 8.63 8.50
C LEU A 284 -30.58 9.07 9.93
N ASN A 285 -30.39 10.36 10.20
CA ASN A 285 -30.72 10.92 11.50
C ASN A 285 -32.17 11.43 11.53
N PHE A 286 -33.01 10.71 12.29
CA PHE A 286 -34.43 10.98 12.45
C PHE A 286 -34.75 11.96 13.60
N GLU A 287 -33.85 12.09 14.58
CA GLU A 287 -34.10 12.82 15.82
C GLU A 287 -33.48 14.22 15.83
N LYS A 288 -32.41 14.41 15.06
CA LYS A 288 -31.66 15.67 15.01
C LYS A 288 -32.29 16.63 14.01
N PHE A 289 -33.00 17.62 14.55
CA PHE A 289 -33.49 18.76 13.79
C PHE A 289 -32.37 19.74 13.44
N TYR A 290 -32.42 20.29 12.24
CA TYR A 290 -31.55 21.37 11.79
C TYR A 290 -32.26 22.26 10.76
N TYR A 291 -31.88 23.53 10.69
CA TYR A 291 -32.40 24.46 9.69
C TYR A 291 -31.79 24.18 8.32
N ASP A 292 -32.60 23.77 7.34
CA ASP A 292 -32.14 23.61 5.96
C ASP A 292 -32.38 24.88 5.14
N ARG A 293 -31.30 25.46 4.61
CA ARG A 293 -31.34 26.72 3.84
C ARG A 293 -32.08 26.61 2.50
N VAL A 294 -32.21 25.41 1.93
CA VAL A 294 -32.91 25.24 0.65
C VAL A 294 -34.42 25.17 0.87
N LEU A 295 -34.83 24.50 1.94
CA LEU A 295 -36.23 24.40 2.36
C LEU A 295 -36.74 25.64 3.08
N GLY A 296 -35.86 26.38 3.76
CA GLY A 296 -36.22 27.58 4.52
C GLY A 296 -36.85 27.30 5.87
N TYR A 297 -36.87 26.04 6.34
CA TYR A 297 -37.42 25.62 7.61
C TYR A 297 -36.56 24.53 8.29
N THR A 298 -36.83 24.30 9.58
CA THR A 298 -36.16 23.27 10.38
C THR A 298 -36.74 21.88 10.08
N THR A 299 -35.87 20.92 9.76
CA THR A 299 -36.27 19.56 9.38
C THR A 299 -35.24 18.54 9.88
N THR A 300 -35.50 17.26 9.61
CA THR A 300 -34.60 16.13 9.88
C THR A 300 -34.05 15.57 8.57
N GLU A 301 -33.09 14.63 8.62
CA GLU A 301 -32.64 13.97 7.38
C GLU A 301 -33.78 13.16 6.73
N LEU A 302 -34.69 12.60 7.52
CA LEU A 302 -35.89 11.93 7.01
C LEU A 302 -36.84 12.90 6.31
N GLY A 303 -37.18 14.03 6.94
CA GLY A 303 -38.06 15.02 6.30
C GLY A 303 -37.46 15.56 5.00
N LEU A 304 -36.14 15.77 4.97
CA LEU A 304 -35.43 16.15 3.76
C LEU A 304 -35.45 15.05 2.69
N LYS A 305 -35.27 13.77 3.07
CA LYS A 305 -35.39 12.61 2.17
C LYS A 305 -36.79 12.59 1.53
N GLU A 306 -37.83 12.60 2.35
CA GLU A 306 -39.23 12.53 1.89
C GLU A 306 -39.53 13.68 0.92
N ARG A 307 -39.11 14.90 1.26
CA ARG A 307 -39.31 16.06 0.38
C ARG A 307 -38.59 15.93 -0.95
N ILE A 308 -37.41 15.30 -1.00
CA ILE A 308 -36.69 15.01 -2.25
C ILE A 308 -37.44 13.95 -3.07
N LEU A 309 -37.91 12.87 -2.43
CA LEU A 309 -38.60 11.78 -3.14
C LEU A 309 -39.98 12.21 -3.67
N GLN A 310 -40.63 13.19 -3.03
CA GLN A 310 -41.88 13.80 -3.52
C GLN A 310 -41.71 14.60 -4.83
N ILE A 311 -40.49 15.03 -5.18
CA ILE A 311 -40.24 15.82 -6.40
C ILE A 311 -40.64 15.05 -7.65
N ASN A 312 -40.45 13.72 -7.66
CA ASN A 312 -40.76 12.92 -8.82
C ASN A 312 -41.07 11.45 -8.48
N PRO A 313 -42.19 10.89 -8.95
CA PRO A 313 -42.56 9.51 -8.64
C PRO A 313 -41.57 8.48 -9.18
N ILE A 314 -40.90 8.74 -10.31
CA ILE A 314 -39.86 7.86 -10.87
C ILE A 314 -38.62 7.86 -9.97
N LEU A 315 -38.27 9.00 -9.36
CA LEU A 315 -37.17 9.05 -8.38
C LEU A 315 -37.51 8.24 -7.13
N ASN A 316 -38.74 8.37 -6.63
CA ASN A 316 -39.22 7.59 -5.49
C ASN A 316 -39.18 6.08 -5.76
N GLU A 317 -39.68 5.64 -6.92
CA GLU A 317 -39.63 4.22 -7.29
C GLU A 317 -38.19 3.71 -7.45
N ALA A 318 -37.31 4.51 -8.05
CA ALA A 318 -35.88 4.19 -8.14
C ALA A 318 -35.23 4.07 -6.73
N TYR A 319 -35.62 4.92 -5.79
CA TYR A 319 -35.13 4.86 -4.41
C TYR A 319 -35.58 3.57 -3.71
N LYS A 320 -36.86 3.20 -3.84
CA LYS A 320 -37.39 1.94 -3.27
C LYS A 320 -36.65 0.71 -3.79
N ILE A 321 -36.42 0.64 -5.10
CA ILE A 321 -35.62 -0.42 -5.73
C ILE A 321 -34.20 -0.48 -5.14
N LYS A 322 -33.58 0.69 -4.89
CA LYS A 322 -32.26 0.76 -4.26
C LYS A 322 -32.30 0.23 -2.82
N GLU A 323 -33.27 0.63 -2.01
CA GLU A 323 -33.40 0.13 -0.63
C GLU A 323 -33.69 -1.38 -0.58
N GLU A 324 -34.47 -1.92 -1.52
CA GLU A 324 -34.65 -3.37 -1.65
C GLU A 324 -33.34 -4.10 -1.91
N TYR A 325 -32.45 -3.53 -2.73
CA TYR A 325 -31.11 -4.09 -2.89
C TYR A 325 -30.28 -3.98 -1.60
N ILE A 326 -30.36 -2.87 -0.87
CA ILE A 326 -29.65 -2.71 0.41
C ILE A 326 -30.12 -3.78 1.40
N ASN A 327 -31.43 -4.00 1.52
CA ASN A 327 -32.03 -5.03 2.37
C ASN A 327 -31.60 -6.44 1.93
N PHE A 328 -31.64 -6.73 0.62
CA PHE A 328 -31.13 -7.98 0.07
C PHE A 328 -29.67 -8.23 0.46
N ASN A 329 -28.83 -7.19 0.38
CA ASN A 329 -27.42 -7.27 0.69
C ASN A 329 -27.11 -7.31 2.20
N ASN A 330 -28.00 -6.77 3.04
CA ASN A 330 -27.89 -6.76 4.49
C ASN A 330 -28.30 -8.11 5.08
N GLU A 331 -27.45 -9.11 4.86
CA GLU A 331 -27.66 -10.48 5.35
C GLU A 331 -26.56 -10.87 6.34
N ASN A 332 -26.95 -11.56 7.41
CA ASN A 332 -26.03 -12.11 8.38
C ASN A 332 -25.84 -13.62 8.17
N GLN A 333 -24.80 -14.19 8.79
CA GLN A 333 -24.44 -15.60 8.58
C GLN A 333 -25.53 -16.57 9.09
N GLU A 334 -26.26 -16.21 10.15
CA GLU A 334 -27.23 -17.08 10.81
C GLU A 334 -28.53 -17.21 10.01
N THR A 335 -28.94 -16.14 9.32
CA THR A 335 -30.17 -16.08 8.54
C THR A 335 -29.96 -16.39 7.05
N PHE A 336 -28.73 -16.69 6.63
CA PHE A 336 -28.40 -16.96 5.23
C PHE A 336 -28.94 -18.30 4.75
N ASP A 337 -29.73 -18.24 3.69
CA ASP A 337 -30.18 -19.40 2.91
C ASP A 337 -30.01 -19.07 1.43
N ILE A 338 -29.25 -19.90 0.71
CA ILE A 338 -28.88 -19.66 -0.69
C ILE A 338 -30.09 -19.70 -1.63
N ASP A 339 -31.06 -20.58 -1.38
CA ASP A 339 -32.23 -20.73 -2.23
C ASP A 339 -33.19 -19.54 -2.05
N LYS A 340 -33.41 -19.13 -0.81
CA LYS A 340 -34.15 -17.91 -0.46
C LYS A 340 -33.48 -16.69 -1.08
N LYS A 341 -32.15 -16.55 -0.94
CA LYS A 341 -31.41 -15.41 -1.52
C LYS A 341 -31.45 -15.38 -3.04
N THR A 342 -31.35 -16.54 -3.68
CA THR A 342 -31.44 -16.62 -5.13
C THR A 342 -32.82 -16.15 -5.62
N LYS A 343 -33.90 -16.60 -4.98
CA LYS A 343 -35.28 -16.17 -5.30
C LYS A 343 -35.50 -14.69 -5.05
N GLU A 344 -35.01 -14.17 -3.92
CA GLU A 344 -35.07 -12.75 -3.57
C GLU A 344 -34.37 -11.91 -4.65
N PHE A 345 -33.17 -12.32 -5.05
CA PHE A 345 -32.39 -11.60 -6.05
C PHE A 345 -33.03 -11.64 -7.44
N ASP A 346 -33.60 -12.78 -7.84
CA ASP A 346 -34.34 -12.92 -9.10
C ASP A 346 -35.58 -12.02 -9.14
N SER A 347 -36.32 -11.95 -8.03
CA SER A 347 -37.47 -11.04 -7.88
C SER A 347 -37.04 -9.58 -8.04
N LEU A 348 -35.94 -9.19 -7.39
CA LEU A 348 -35.39 -7.84 -7.48
C LEU A 348 -34.94 -7.50 -8.91
N ILE A 349 -34.17 -8.38 -9.57
CA ILE A 349 -33.74 -8.19 -10.96
C ILE A 349 -34.97 -8.07 -11.89
N LYS A 350 -36.01 -8.87 -11.68
CA LYS A 350 -37.26 -8.80 -12.44
C LYS A 350 -37.96 -7.45 -12.22
N ARG A 351 -38.08 -6.99 -10.97
CA ARG A 351 -38.66 -5.68 -10.65
C ARG A 351 -37.89 -4.54 -11.34
N MET A 352 -36.56 -4.56 -11.27
CA MET A 352 -35.73 -3.55 -11.94
C MET A 352 -35.98 -3.52 -13.45
N LYS A 353 -36.09 -4.69 -14.10
CA LYS A 353 -36.39 -4.81 -15.54
C LYS A 353 -37.79 -4.29 -15.90
N LEU A 354 -38.78 -4.51 -15.02
CA LEU A 354 -40.18 -4.10 -15.24
C LEU A 354 -40.50 -2.67 -14.77
N SER A 355 -39.54 -1.98 -14.13
CA SER A 355 -39.74 -0.65 -13.56
C SER A 355 -40.00 0.47 -14.58
N ASN A 356 -39.72 0.24 -15.87
CA ASN A 356 -39.67 1.26 -16.92
C ASN A 356 -38.66 2.39 -16.65
N ILE A 357 -37.67 2.17 -15.76
CA ILE A 357 -36.61 3.12 -15.44
C ILE A 357 -35.31 2.65 -16.12
N GLN A 358 -34.92 3.30 -17.21
CA GLN A 358 -33.77 2.88 -18.04
C GLN A 358 -32.49 2.58 -17.22
N GLU A 359 -32.14 3.44 -16.26
CA GLU A 359 -30.95 3.31 -15.44
C GLU A 359 -31.00 2.09 -14.49
N MET A 360 -32.21 1.70 -14.06
CA MET A 360 -32.43 0.48 -13.27
C MET A 360 -32.42 -0.76 -14.16
N ILE A 361 -32.96 -0.68 -15.38
CA ILE A 361 -32.90 -1.76 -16.37
C ILE A 361 -31.44 -2.08 -16.74
N GLU A 362 -30.61 -1.06 -16.98
CA GLU A 362 -29.18 -1.24 -17.26
C GLU A 362 -28.41 -1.80 -16.04
N CYS A 363 -28.80 -1.39 -14.83
CA CYS A 363 -28.27 -1.98 -13.61
C CYS A 363 -28.62 -3.47 -13.53
N ALA A 364 -29.88 -3.83 -13.78
CA ALA A 364 -30.36 -5.21 -13.75
C ALA A 364 -29.65 -6.11 -14.75
N LYS A 365 -29.31 -5.60 -15.95
CA LYS A 365 -28.47 -6.34 -16.92
C LYS A 365 -27.09 -6.65 -16.34
N THR A 366 -26.47 -5.66 -15.70
CA THR A 366 -25.17 -5.86 -15.02
C THR A 366 -25.31 -6.90 -13.90
N LEU A 367 -26.31 -6.76 -13.03
CA LEU A 367 -26.56 -7.71 -11.94
C LEU A 367 -26.86 -9.13 -12.44
N THR A 368 -27.57 -9.26 -13.57
CA THR A 368 -27.82 -10.56 -14.22
C THR A 368 -26.50 -11.20 -14.67
N ASN A 369 -25.60 -10.43 -15.29
CA ASN A 369 -24.31 -10.93 -15.80
C ASN A 369 -23.34 -11.38 -14.69
N TRP A 370 -23.49 -10.82 -13.49
CA TRP A 370 -22.68 -11.11 -12.31
C TRP A 370 -23.46 -11.90 -11.24
N LYS A 371 -24.62 -12.47 -11.60
CA LYS A 371 -25.56 -13.04 -10.62
C LYS A 371 -24.90 -14.08 -9.72
N GLN A 372 -24.19 -15.03 -10.33
CA GLN A 372 -23.55 -16.11 -9.60
C GLN A 372 -22.47 -15.57 -8.67
N GLU A 373 -21.62 -14.66 -9.14
CA GLU A 373 -20.52 -14.13 -8.32
C GLU A 373 -21.01 -13.21 -7.19
N ILE A 374 -22.14 -12.54 -7.39
CA ILE A 374 -22.81 -11.77 -6.33
C ILE A 374 -23.38 -12.72 -5.28
N LEU A 375 -24.02 -13.83 -5.67
CA LEU A 375 -24.50 -14.83 -4.72
C LEU A 375 -23.35 -15.50 -3.95
N ASN A 376 -22.23 -15.79 -4.64
CA ASN A 376 -21.01 -16.31 -4.02
C ASN A 376 -20.38 -15.33 -3.02
N SER A 377 -20.70 -14.03 -3.09
CA SER A 377 -20.20 -13.06 -2.09
C SER A 377 -20.79 -13.27 -0.70
N PHE A 378 -21.89 -14.03 -0.58
CA PHE A 378 -22.46 -14.47 0.69
C PHE A 378 -21.81 -15.78 1.16
N HIS A 379 -20.51 -15.94 0.98
CA HIS A 379 -19.73 -16.91 1.74
C HIS A 379 -19.09 -16.21 2.94
N TRP A 380 -19.02 -16.91 4.07
CA TRP A 380 -18.37 -16.43 5.29
C TRP A 380 -17.13 -17.26 5.58
N TYR A 381 -16.08 -16.58 6.03
CA TYR A 381 -14.84 -17.18 6.51
C TYR A 381 -14.44 -16.48 7.81
N ASP A 382 -14.21 -17.25 8.88
CA ASP A 382 -13.93 -16.74 10.23
C ASP A 382 -14.92 -15.66 10.70
N GLY A 383 -16.22 -15.89 10.50
CA GLY A 383 -17.30 -14.97 10.88
C GLY A 383 -17.38 -13.69 10.04
N ARG A 384 -16.64 -13.61 8.93
CA ARG A 384 -16.62 -12.45 8.03
C ARG A 384 -17.07 -12.82 6.63
N ARG A 385 -18.01 -12.05 6.09
CA ARG A 385 -18.41 -12.16 4.69
C ARG A 385 -17.24 -11.82 3.78
N LEU A 386 -17.04 -12.61 2.72
CA LEU A 386 -16.00 -12.38 1.73
C LEU A 386 -16.21 -11.01 1.05
N SER A 387 -15.20 -10.14 1.13
CA SER A 387 -15.22 -8.79 0.57
C SER A 387 -13.80 -8.27 0.32
N ASN A 388 -13.66 -7.22 -0.50
CA ASN A 388 -12.37 -6.57 -0.75
C ASN A 388 -11.96 -5.55 0.32
N GLY A 389 -12.74 -5.37 1.40
CA GLY A 389 -12.40 -4.42 2.47
C GLY A 389 -10.96 -4.52 3.01
N PRO A 390 -10.39 -5.74 3.22
CA PRO A 390 -8.99 -5.89 3.59
C PRO A 390 -7.99 -5.33 2.56
N ILE A 391 -8.21 -5.56 1.26
CA ILE A 391 -7.31 -5.10 0.19
C ILE A 391 -7.45 -3.59 -0.04
N GLU A 392 -8.65 -3.03 0.12
CA GLU A 392 -8.89 -1.58 0.10
C GLU A 392 -8.08 -0.85 1.17
N GLY A 393 -8.01 -1.44 2.38
CA GLY A 393 -7.18 -0.94 3.47
C GLY A 393 -5.71 -0.81 3.04
N LYS A 394 -5.14 -1.85 2.41
CA LYS A 394 -3.76 -1.82 1.88
C LYS A 394 -3.60 -0.79 0.76
N ASN A 395 -4.56 -0.72 -0.15
CA ASN A 395 -4.58 0.26 -1.23
C ASN A 395 -4.53 1.71 -0.71
N ASN A 396 -5.22 2.02 0.39
CA ASN A 396 -5.16 3.32 1.03
C ASN A 396 -3.78 3.66 1.59
N TYR A 397 -3.09 2.69 2.20
CA TYR A 397 -1.71 2.92 2.65
C TYR A 397 -0.72 3.05 1.49
N ILE A 398 -0.88 2.28 0.41
CA ILE A 398 -0.06 2.42 -0.81
C ILE A 398 -0.22 3.83 -1.40
N LYS A 399 -1.46 4.33 -1.52
CA LYS A 399 -1.74 5.71 -1.96
C LYS A 399 -1.03 6.74 -1.08
N LYS A 400 -1.02 6.54 0.24
CA LYS A 400 -0.28 7.41 1.19
C LYS A 400 1.24 7.34 0.96
N ILE A 401 1.81 6.16 0.73
CA ILE A 401 3.25 6.01 0.43
C ILE A 401 3.61 6.77 -0.84
N ILE A 402 2.82 6.61 -1.91
CA ILE A 402 3.03 7.31 -3.19
C ILE A 402 2.94 8.82 -2.99
N SER A 403 1.92 9.28 -2.26
CA SER A 403 1.71 10.71 -1.96
C SER A 403 2.88 11.29 -1.15
N ASN A 404 3.35 10.60 -0.11
CA ASN A 404 4.48 11.04 0.72
C ASN A 404 5.78 11.14 -0.09
N ALA A 405 5.96 10.26 -1.08
CA ALA A 405 7.14 10.25 -1.93
C ALA A 405 7.08 11.27 -3.09
N ASN A 406 5.96 11.98 -3.28
CA ASN A 406 5.67 12.76 -4.48
C ASN A 406 5.77 11.92 -5.77
N GLY A 407 5.35 10.66 -5.69
CA GLY A 407 5.45 9.68 -6.77
C GLY A 407 6.68 8.78 -6.70
N LEU A 408 6.63 7.68 -7.44
CA LEU A 408 7.73 6.72 -7.60
C LEU A 408 7.82 6.33 -9.09
N SER A 409 9.03 6.37 -9.65
CA SER A 409 9.28 6.07 -11.08
C SER A 409 9.71 4.63 -11.32
N ASN A 410 10.57 4.08 -10.46
CA ASN A 410 11.03 2.70 -10.57
C ASN A 410 9.99 1.75 -9.95
N PHE A 411 9.29 0.98 -10.80
CA PHE A 411 8.23 0.07 -10.34
C PHE A 411 8.76 -1.04 -9.42
N LYS A 412 9.90 -1.67 -9.74
CA LYS A 412 10.49 -2.74 -8.91
C LYS A 412 10.76 -2.26 -7.48
N ARG A 413 11.35 -1.06 -7.34
CA ARG A 413 11.57 -0.43 -6.03
C ARG A 413 10.27 -0.10 -5.33
N ALA A 414 9.30 0.46 -6.06
CA ALA A 414 8.00 0.80 -5.50
C ALA A 414 7.27 -0.43 -4.97
N ARG A 415 7.19 -1.50 -5.76
CA ARG A 415 6.67 -2.82 -5.37
C ARG A 415 7.33 -3.29 -4.08
N ASN A 416 8.66 -3.32 -4.02
CA ASN A 416 9.37 -3.77 -2.83
C ASN A 416 9.08 -2.85 -1.63
N LYS A 417 9.01 -1.53 -1.81
CA LYS A 417 8.66 -0.57 -0.75
C LYS A 417 7.23 -0.79 -0.23
N PHE A 418 6.27 -1.02 -1.11
CA PHE A 418 4.88 -1.29 -0.73
C PHE A 418 4.78 -2.56 0.10
N ILE A 419 5.33 -3.67 -0.40
CA ILE A 419 5.27 -4.95 0.30
C ILE A 419 6.06 -4.88 1.61
N TYR A 420 7.27 -4.33 1.60
CA TYR A 420 8.10 -4.16 2.81
C TYR A 420 7.41 -3.37 3.91
N SER A 421 6.70 -2.30 3.52
CA SER A 421 6.00 -1.43 4.46
C SER A 421 4.70 -2.05 4.98
N GLN A 422 3.97 -2.74 4.11
CA GLN A 422 2.61 -3.21 4.40
C GLN A 422 2.54 -4.62 4.97
N ASN A 423 3.55 -5.44 4.75
CA ASN A 423 3.66 -6.77 5.35
C ASN A 423 4.47 -6.68 6.64
N GLN A 424 3.80 -6.77 7.78
CA GLN A 424 4.40 -6.61 9.11
C GLN A 424 5.65 -7.48 9.32
N TYR A 425 5.60 -8.74 8.87
CA TYR A 425 6.68 -9.72 9.06
C TYR A 425 7.68 -9.80 7.91
N GLU A 426 7.61 -8.89 6.93
CA GLU A 426 8.57 -8.88 5.83
C GLU A 426 9.96 -8.50 6.33
N LYS A 427 10.98 -9.27 5.93
CA LYS A 427 12.37 -9.08 6.33
C LYS A 427 13.23 -8.65 5.13
N TYR A 428 14.35 -8.01 5.42
CA TYR A 428 15.43 -7.75 4.47
C TYR A 428 16.56 -8.74 4.68
N LEU A 429 17.39 -8.93 3.66
CA LEU A 429 18.57 -9.79 3.73
C LEU A 429 19.80 -8.92 3.92
N ILE A 430 20.55 -9.15 4.99
CA ILE A 430 21.92 -8.66 5.11
C ILE A 430 22.78 -9.81 4.61
N ASN A 431 23.32 -9.70 3.41
CA ASN A 431 24.41 -10.59 3.03
C ASN A 431 25.60 -10.22 3.91
N GLU A 432 25.93 -11.06 4.87
CA GLU A 432 27.25 -11.07 5.47
C GLU A 432 28.21 -11.48 4.34
N ASN A 433 28.97 -10.52 3.83
CA ASN A 433 30.07 -10.77 2.91
C ASN A 433 31.34 -11.03 3.70
#